data_AF-W1NHS2-F1
#
_entry.id   AF-W1NHS2-F1
#
_cell.length_a   1.000
_cell.length_b   1.000
_cell.length_c   1.000
_cell.angle_alpha   90.00
_cell.angle_beta   90.00
_cell.angle_gamma   90.00
#
_symmetry.space_group_name_H-M   'P 1'
#
loop_
_entity.id
_entity.type
_entity.pdbx_description
1 polymer ?
#
loop_
_entity_poly.entity_id
_entity_poly.type
_entity_poly.pdbx_seq_one_letter_code
_entity_poly.pdbx_strand_id
1 'polypeptide(L)' 'METVLEDEVYTCREVILPSLIPVVREPELERETGERRRGRDVLICIDHGPNSKHAFDWAIVHFCRLADTLHLFHVVSS' A
#
# COMPACT_ATOMS: atom_id res chain seq x y z
N MET A 1 21.54 -13.49 17.61
CA MET A 1 20.85 -14.09 16.45
C MET A 1 21.73 -13.81 15.26
N GLU A 2 22.16 -14.85 14.57
CA GLU A 2 22.99 -14.74 13.38
C GLU A 2 22.07 -14.40 12.19
N THR A 3 22.33 -13.28 11.50
CA THR A 3 21.56 -12.85 10.34
C THR A 3 22.02 -13.67 9.14
N VAL A 4 21.27 -14.72 8.82
CA VAL A 4 21.47 -15.48 7.58
C VAL A 4 21.00 -14.59 6.44
N LEU A 5 21.93 -14.15 5.59
CA LEU A 5 21.60 -13.49 4.32
C LEU A 5 21.22 -14.60 3.35
N GLU A 6 19.93 -14.89 3.23
CA GLU A 6 19.44 -15.76 2.17
C GLU A 6 19.57 -15.02 0.83
N ASP A 7 20.31 -15.60 -0.12
CA ASP A 7 20.45 -15.13 -1.51
C ASP A 7 19.14 -15.31 -2.31
N GLU A 8 18.00 -15.04 -1.70
CA GLU A 8 16.69 -15.16 -2.33
C GLU A 8 16.41 -13.93 -3.21
N VAL A 9 16.32 -14.15 -4.53
CA VAL A 9 15.95 -13.11 -5.48
C VAL A 9 14.43 -12.90 -5.44
N TYR A 10 13.98 -11.95 -4.63
CA TYR A 10 12.57 -11.58 -4.59
C TYR A 10 12.14 -10.88 -5.88
N THR A 11 11.13 -11.42 -6.57
CA THR A 11 10.56 -10.81 -7.77
C THR A 11 9.40 -9.91 -7.37
N CYS A 12 9.57 -8.59 -7.47
CA CYS A 12 8.48 -7.64 -7.31
C CYS A 12 7.82 -7.37 -8.66
N ARG A 13 6.49 -7.45 -8.71
CA ARG A 13 5.70 -7.08 -9.89
C ARG A 13 4.56 -6.18 -9.46
N GLU A 14 4.43 -5.04 -10.11
CA GLU A 14 3.25 -4.20 -9.98
C GLU A 14 2.05 -4.92 -10.60
N VAL A 15 1.02 -5.15 -9.78
CA VAL A 15 -0.21 -5.80 -10.21
C VAL A 15 -1.30 -4.74 -10.27
N ILE A 16 -1.75 -4.45 -11.50
CA ILE A 16 -2.96 -3.66 -11.72
C ILE A 16 -4.14 -4.57 -11.37
N LEU A 17 -4.70 -4.39 -10.18
CA LEU A 17 -5.92 -5.09 -9.80
C LEU A 17 -7.03 -4.76 -10.80
N PRO A 18 -7.84 -5.74 -11.25
CA PRO A 18 -9.01 -5.47 -12.06
C PRO A 18 -9.87 -4.43 -11.34
N SER A 19 -9.98 -3.24 -11.93
CA SER A 19 -10.69 -2.13 -11.31
C SER A 19 -12.19 -2.45 -11.32
N LEU A 20 -12.71 -2.93 -10.19
CA LEU A 20 -14.17 -2.92 -9.94
C LEU A 20 -14.71 -1.49 -9.78
N ILE A 21 -13.79 -0.53 -9.64
CA ILE A 21 -14.05 0.90 -9.57
C ILE A 21 -13.85 1.45 -10.99
N PRO A 22 -14.80 2.23 -11.55
CA PRO A 22 -14.61 2.83 -12.87
C PRO A 22 -13.33 3.68 -12.90
N VAL A 23 -12.62 3.64 -14.03
CA VAL A 23 -11.49 4.55 -14.29
C VAL A 23 -12.05 5.98 -14.29
N VAL A 24 -12.01 6.62 -13.13
CA VAL A 24 -12.39 8.03 -12.98
C VAL A 24 -11.33 8.83 -13.74
N ARG A 25 -11.77 9.73 -14.62
CA ARG A 25 -10.88 10.66 -15.32
C ARG A 25 -10.05 11.43 -14.30
N GLU A 26 -8.87 11.88 -14.71
CA GLU A 26 -8.07 12.78 -13.87
C GLU A 26 -8.96 13.92 -13.34
N PRO A 27 -8.90 14.24 -12.04
CA PRO A 27 -9.76 15.26 -11.46
C PRO A 27 -9.65 16.56 -12.25
N GLU A 28 -10.78 17.13 -12.69
CA GLU A 28 -10.81 18.37 -13.49
C GLU A 28 -10.36 19.60 -12.69
N LEU A 29 -10.26 19.48 -11.36
CA LEU A 29 -9.78 20.52 -10.47
C LEU A 29 -8.25 20.44 -10.34
N GLU A 30 -7.59 21.58 -10.60
CA GLU A 30 -6.16 21.74 -10.40
C GLU A 30 -5.76 21.27 -8.99
N ARG A 31 -4.79 20.36 -8.93
CA ARG A 31 -4.22 19.93 -7.65
C ARG A 31 -3.63 21.15 -6.97
N GLU A 32 -4.08 21.42 -5.74
CA GLU A 32 -3.55 22.49 -4.90
C GLU A 32 -2.01 22.48 -4.94
N THR A 33 -1.41 23.57 -5.43
CA THR A 33 0.03 23.77 -5.64
C THR A 33 0.79 24.01 -4.34
N GLY A 34 0.11 23.96 -3.19
CA GLY A 34 0.74 24.02 -1.89
C GLY A 34 1.70 22.85 -1.73
N GLU A 35 2.91 23.12 -1.24
CA GLU A 35 3.85 22.09 -0.78
C GLU A 35 3.12 21.20 0.23
N ARG A 36 2.52 20.11 -0.26
CA ARG A 36 1.97 19.07 0.60
C ARG A 36 3.14 18.67 1.47
N ARG A 37 3.05 18.90 2.79
CA ARG A 37 3.96 18.27 3.75
C ARG A 37 3.97 16.80 3.37
N ARG A 38 5.10 16.33 2.83
CA ARG A 38 5.19 15.00 2.23
C ARG A 38 4.74 14.02 3.30
N GLY A 39 3.56 13.41 3.11
CA GLY A 39 3.07 12.44 4.08
C GLY A 39 3.99 11.23 4.09
N ARG A 40 3.79 10.35 5.05
CA ARG A 40 4.67 9.18 5.20
C ARG A 40 4.33 8.17 4.12
N ASP A 41 5.34 7.45 3.67
CA ASP A 41 5.14 6.20 2.97
C ASP A 41 4.82 5.11 4.00
N VAL A 42 3.65 4.49 3.88
CA VAL A 42 3.18 3.45 4.80
C VAL A 42 3.04 2.15 4.02
N LEU A 43 3.82 1.13 4.41
CA LEU A 43 3.61 -0.24 3.91
C LEU A 43 2.56 -0.96 4.74
N ILE A 44 1.60 -1.59 4.07
CA ILE A 44 0.63 -2.49 4.69
C ILE A 44 0.72 -3.85 3.99
N CYS A 45 1.25 -4.84 4.70
CA CYS A 45 1.27 -6.22 4.22
C CYS A 45 -0.10 -6.87 4.43
N ILE A 46 -0.63 -7.49 3.39
CA ILE A 46 -1.94 -8.13 3.36
C ILE A 46 -1.82 -9.58 2.92
N ASP A 47 -2.67 -10.44 3.49
CA ASP A 47 -2.86 -11.83 3.08
C ASP A 47 -4.36 -12.19 3.01
N HIS A 48 -4.68 -13.45 2.68
CA HIS A 48 -6.05 -13.97 2.63
C HIS A 48 -6.58 -14.44 4.01
N GLY A 49 -5.96 -14.02 5.11
CA GLY A 49 -6.36 -14.39 6.46
C GLY A 49 -7.50 -13.50 6.99
N PRO A 50 -8.35 -14.03 7.89
CA PRO A 50 -9.42 -13.24 8.52
C PRO A 50 -8.88 -12.05 9.34
N ASN A 51 -7.67 -12.17 9.87
CA ASN A 51 -7.03 -11.11 10.65
C ASN A 51 -6.45 -9.99 9.77
N SER A 52 -6.10 -10.28 8.51
CA SER A 52 -5.53 -9.30 7.58
C SER A 52 -6.53 -8.19 7.27
N LYS A 53 -7.82 -8.52 7.10
CA LYS A 53 -8.87 -7.51 6.94
C LYS A 53 -8.94 -6.57 8.16
N HIS A 54 -8.94 -7.13 9.36
CA HIS A 54 -9.01 -6.32 10.58
C HIS A 54 -7.79 -5.40 10.74
N ALA A 55 -6.58 -5.92 10.48
CA ALA A 55 -5.35 -5.12 10.53
C ALA A 55 -5.36 -4.00 9.48
N PHE A 56 -5.84 -4.28 8.27
CA PHE A 56 -6.00 -3.29 7.21
C PHE A 56 -6.97 -2.16 7.60
N ASP A 57 -8.17 -2.53 8.07
CA ASP A 57 -9.17 -1.57 8.52
C ASP A 57 -8.63 -0.72 9.69
N TRP A 58 -7.96 -1.36 10.64
CA TRP A 58 -7.36 -0.66 11.78
C TRP A 58 -6.29 0.34 11.33
N ALA A 59 -5.40 -0.06 10.42
CA ALA A 59 -4.33 0.78 9.90
C ALA A 59 -4.89 2.02 9.20
N ILE A 60 -5.91 1.87 8.36
CA ILE A 60 -6.53 3.01 7.68
C ILE A 60 -7.16 3.99 8.68
N VAL A 61 -7.93 3.47 9.64
CA VAL A 61 -8.73 4.31 10.55
C VAL A 61 -7.86 4.97 11.63
N HIS A 62 -6.85 4.27 12.14
CA HIS A 62 -6.15 4.68 13.36
C HIS A 62 -4.70 5.08 13.13
N PHE A 63 -4.05 4.61 12.06
CA PHE A 63 -2.63 4.85 11.83
C PHE A 63 -2.36 5.87 10.71
N CYS A 64 -3.13 5.77 9.62
CA CYS A 64 -2.97 6.61 8.45
C CYS A 64 -3.52 8.02 8.71
N ARG A 65 -2.85 9.01 8.13
CA ARG A 65 -3.25 10.42 8.21
C ARG A 65 -3.44 10.98 6.81
N LEU A 66 -4.10 12.13 6.73
CA LEU A 66 -4.23 12.86 5.49
C LEU A 66 -2.83 13.12 4.89
N ALA A 67 -2.70 12.86 3.59
CA ALA A 67 -1.47 12.94 2.79
C ALA A 67 -0.47 11.78 2.93
N ASP A 68 -0.70 10.77 3.79
CA ASP A 68 0.10 9.54 3.76
C ASP A 68 -0.10 8.82 2.41
N THR A 69 0.98 8.20 1.90
CA THR A 69 0.96 7.36 0.70
C THR A 69 0.98 5.90 1.14
N LEU A 70 -0.04 5.13 0.77
CA LEU A 70 -0.20 3.74 1.18
C LEU A 70 0.30 2.79 0.11
N HIS A 71 1.20 1.89 0.48
CA HIS A 71 1.69 0.82 -0.38
C HIS A 71 1.19 -0.52 0.16
N LEU A 72 0.34 -1.21 -0.58
CA LEU A 72 -0.18 -2.53 -0.21
C LEU A 72 0.71 -3.61 -0.80
N PHE A 73 1.19 -4.53 0.04
CA PHE A 73 2.05 -5.63 -0.36
C PHE A 73 1.40 -6.97 -0.05
N HIS A 74 1.41 -7.88 -1.02
CA HIS A 74 1.03 -9.27 -0.81
C HIS A 74 2.21 -10.16 -1.22
N VAL A 75 2.74 -10.92 -0.26
CA VAL A 75 3.84 -11.86 -0.50
C VAL A 75 3.25 -13.20 -0.92
N VAL A 76 3.70 -13.71 -2.06
CA VAL A 76 3.30 -15.02 -2.59
C VAL A 76 4.51 -15.95 -2.56
N SER A 77 4.28 -17.24 -2.28
CA SER A 77 5.30 -18.28 -2.47
C SER A 77 5.58 -18.48 -3.96
N SER A 78 6.83 -18.79 -4.28
CA SER A 78 7.22 -19.30 -5.61
C SER A 78 6.76 -20.75 -5.80
#